data_AF-A0A957J4Q2-F1
#
_entry.id   AF-A0A957J4Q2-F1
#
_cell.length_a   1.000
_cell.length_b   1.000
_cell.length_c   1.000
_cell.angle_alpha   90.00
_cell.angle_beta   90.00
_cell.angle_gamma   90.00
#
_symmetry.space_group_name_H-M   'P 1'
#
loop_
_entity.id
_entity.type
_entity.pdbx_description
1 polymer ?
#
loop_
_entity_poly.entity_id
_entity_poly.type
_entity_poly.pdbx_seq_one_letter_code
_entity_poly.pdbx_strand_id
1 'polypeptide(L)'
;MSHPLSAEELVKHVQALAQGVGPRPTGHAAEAVAQEYVRDILDALGFAAIEEIPFATWDTWGYATVTPNVVSLLGGVLGKLGAVGRLLSGVLSLSSSYHLLKSSDCSKQPFAFLYPNQKQTKNLLARVPAAGERLHRVVLVGHTDTNKHRQTFAPGMKRFIPLLDTLNILFPFAHGVAQVAGALGAGEKVAWLRKASALGMLVSLGLLLSDELEGY
;
A
#
# COMPACT_ATOMS: atom_id res chain seq x y z
N MET A 1 26.30 -1.95 -35.42
CA MET A 1 25.57 -1.22 -34.36
C MET A 1 24.50 -2.18 -33.85
N SER A 2 24.45 -2.45 -32.54
CA SER A 2 23.37 -3.26 -31.93
C SER A 2 22.04 -2.53 -32.13
N HIS A 3 20.97 -3.29 -32.36
CA HIS A 3 19.62 -2.74 -32.40
C HIS A 3 19.30 -2.15 -31.01
N PRO A 4 18.71 -0.95 -30.88
CA PRO A 4 18.45 -0.32 -29.58
C PRO A 4 17.49 -1.11 -28.69
N LEU A 5 16.74 -2.05 -29.28
CA LEU A 5 15.88 -3.00 -28.57
C LEU A 5 16.50 -4.40 -28.40
N SER A 6 17.82 -4.55 -28.58
CA SER A 6 18.48 -5.83 -28.29
C SER A 6 18.44 -6.12 -26.79
N ALA A 7 18.46 -7.40 -26.43
CA ALA A 7 18.43 -7.81 -25.03
C ALA A 7 19.61 -7.19 -24.25
N GLU A 8 20.79 -7.08 -24.88
CA GLU A 8 21.98 -6.50 -24.28
C GLU A 8 21.80 -5.00 -23.96
N GLU A 9 21.21 -4.22 -24.86
CA GLU A 9 20.94 -2.80 -24.60
C GLU A 9 19.86 -2.63 -23.53
N LEU A 10 18.79 -3.43 -23.57
CA LEU A 10 17.73 -3.38 -22.56
C LEU A 10 18.24 -3.76 -21.16
N VAL A 11 19.12 -4.75 -21.05
CA VAL A 11 19.72 -5.16 -19.77
C VAL A 11 20.58 -4.04 -19.17
N LYS A 12 21.22 -3.18 -19.97
CA LYS A 12 21.96 -2.02 -19.45
C LYS A 12 21.04 -1.04 -18.71
N HIS A 13 19.84 -0.77 -19.24
CA HIS A 13 18.86 0.08 -18.56
C HIS A 13 18.37 -0.55 -17.25
N VAL A 14 18.14 -1.87 -17.26
CA VAL A 14 17.79 -2.61 -16.04
C VAL A 14 18.90 -2.52 -15.00
N GLN A 15 20.16 -2.70 -15.40
CA GLN A 15 21.32 -2.61 -14.50
C GLN A 15 21.53 -1.19 -13.98
N ALA A 16 21.37 -0.16 -14.82
CA ALA A 16 21.46 1.22 -14.38
C ALA A 16 20.44 1.54 -13.28
N LEU A 17 19.19 1.09 -13.44
CA LEU A 17 18.14 1.29 -12.44
C LEU A 17 18.29 0.39 -11.21
N ALA A 18 18.67 -0.88 -11.38
CA ALA A 18 18.70 -1.85 -10.29
C ALA A 18 20.00 -1.84 -9.48
N GLN A 19 21.15 -1.64 -10.14
CA GLN A 19 22.47 -1.66 -9.51
C GLN A 19 23.06 -0.26 -9.35
N GLY A 20 22.83 0.62 -10.33
CA GLY A 20 23.30 2.00 -10.29
C GLY A 20 22.52 2.84 -9.27
N VAL A 21 21.19 2.88 -9.42
CA VAL A 21 20.31 3.61 -8.49
C VAL A 21 19.99 2.79 -7.23
N GLY A 22 19.65 1.51 -7.39
CA GLY A 22 19.29 0.63 -6.27
C GLY A 22 17.81 0.73 -5.85
N PRO A 23 17.49 0.41 -4.58
CA PRO A 23 16.16 0.60 -4.02
C PRO A 23 15.72 2.06 -4.15
N ARG A 24 14.53 2.26 -4.69
CA ARG A 24 13.95 3.56 -5.05
C ARG A 24 12.51 3.66 -4.54
N PRO A 25 12.32 3.76 -3.21
CA PRO A 25 11.00 3.84 -2.63
C PRO A 25 10.28 5.10 -3.09
N THR A 26 8.97 5.01 -3.29
CA THR A 26 8.16 6.12 -3.78
C THR A 26 8.33 7.36 -2.90
N GLY A 27 8.48 8.53 -3.51
CA GLY A 27 8.67 9.81 -2.86
C GLY A 27 10.06 10.04 -2.23
N HIS A 28 11.04 9.17 -2.49
CA HIS A 28 12.41 9.32 -2.00
C HIS A 28 13.37 9.81 -3.09
N ALA A 29 14.53 10.33 -2.68
CA ALA A 29 15.53 10.87 -3.60
C ALA A 29 15.99 9.87 -4.68
N ALA A 30 16.10 8.58 -4.32
CA ALA A 30 16.46 7.53 -5.28
C ALA A 30 15.41 7.33 -6.40
N GLU A 31 14.12 7.53 -6.10
CA GLU A 31 13.07 7.53 -7.13
C GLU A 31 13.26 8.72 -8.09
N ALA A 32 13.56 9.91 -7.57
CA ALA A 32 13.82 11.08 -8.40
C ALA A 32 15.02 10.87 -9.34
N VAL A 33 16.10 10.27 -8.85
CA VAL A 33 17.28 9.90 -9.67
C VAL A 33 16.90 8.91 -10.77
N ALA A 34 16.06 7.91 -10.47
CA ALA A 34 15.58 6.96 -11.47
C ALA A 34 14.67 7.63 -12.52
N GLN A 35 13.84 8.59 -12.11
CA GLN A 35 13.01 9.37 -13.03
C GLN A 35 13.86 10.25 -13.94
N GLU A 36 14.89 10.91 -13.42
CA GLU A 36 15.85 11.69 -14.21
C GLU A 36 16.56 10.81 -15.24
N TYR A 37 17.05 9.63 -14.84
CA TYR A 37 17.62 8.65 -15.77
C TYR A 37 16.65 8.29 -16.90
N VAL A 38 15.39 7.97 -16.58
CA VAL A 38 14.38 7.63 -17.60
C VAL A 38 14.09 8.82 -18.51
N ARG A 39 14.02 10.04 -17.95
CA ARG A 39 13.83 11.27 -18.72
C ARG A 39 14.97 11.45 -19.74
N ASP A 40 16.22 11.30 -19.30
CA ASP A 40 17.40 11.46 -20.15
C ASP A 40 17.44 10.41 -21.28
N ILE A 41 17.07 9.16 -20.98
CA ILE A 41 16.97 8.11 -22.01
C ILE A 41 15.87 8.43 -23.03
N LEU A 42 14.70 8.88 -22.58
CA LEU A 42 13.61 9.26 -23.48
C LEU A 42 14.00 10.48 -24.35
N ASP A 43 14.66 11.47 -23.77
CA ASP A 43 15.15 12.63 -24.51
C ASP A 43 16.19 12.22 -25.58
N ALA A 44 17.14 11.36 -25.23
CA ALA A 44 18.14 10.81 -26.14
C ALA A 44 17.52 9.98 -27.29
N LEU A 45 16.35 9.38 -27.06
CA LEU A 45 15.56 8.67 -28.08
C LEU A 45 14.69 9.60 -28.94
N GLY A 46 14.73 10.91 -28.70
CA GLY A 46 14.04 11.92 -29.50
C GLY A 46 12.61 12.23 -29.04
N PHE A 47 12.22 11.87 -27.82
CA PHE A 47 10.92 12.26 -27.27
C PHE A 47 10.94 13.73 -26.82
N ALA A 48 10.54 14.64 -27.71
CA ALA A 48 10.68 16.09 -27.51
C ALA A 48 9.78 16.73 -26.43
N ALA A 49 8.74 16.04 -25.94
CA ALA A 49 7.77 16.59 -25.00
C ALA A 49 7.45 15.60 -23.86
N ILE A 50 8.41 15.45 -22.93
CA ILE A 50 8.22 14.66 -21.71
C ILE A 50 7.56 15.54 -20.65
N GLU A 51 6.25 15.34 -20.48
CA GLU A 51 5.42 15.99 -19.47
C GLU A 51 5.68 15.37 -18.09
N GLU A 52 5.77 16.21 -17.05
CA GLU A 52 5.82 15.77 -15.66
C GLU A 52 4.45 16.00 -15.02
N ILE A 53 3.86 14.95 -14.47
CA ILE A 53 2.57 15.02 -13.80
C ILE A 53 2.83 14.84 -12.28
N PRO A 54 2.92 15.94 -11.50
CA PRO A 54 3.21 15.87 -10.08
C PRO A 54 2.02 15.31 -9.29
N PHE A 55 2.31 14.53 -8.25
CA PHE A 55 1.31 14.06 -7.29
C PHE A 55 1.92 13.80 -5.91
N ALA A 56 1.04 13.80 -4.90
CA ALA A 56 1.40 13.41 -3.54
C ALA A 56 1.22 11.89 -3.36
N THR A 57 2.20 11.26 -2.73
CA THR A 57 2.20 9.83 -2.39
C THR A 57 2.53 9.64 -0.90
N TRP A 58 2.31 8.46 -0.37
CA TRP A 58 2.79 8.09 0.95
C TRP A 58 4.10 7.31 0.83
N ASP A 59 4.99 7.47 1.81
CA ASP A 59 6.31 6.84 1.83
C ASP A 59 6.27 5.32 2.11
N THR A 60 5.14 4.80 2.57
CA THR A 60 4.92 3.37 2.77
C THR A 60 3.45 2.96 2.61
N TRP A 61 3.23 1.78 2.04
CA TRP A 61 1.94 1.09 2.09
C TRP A 61 1.59 0.56 3.49
N GLY A 62 2.55 0.48 4.41
CA GLY A 62 2.31 0.04 5.78
C GLY A 62 1.22 0.84 6.50
N TYR A 63 1.01 2.11 6.14
CA TYR A 63 -0.09 2.88 6.73
C TYR A 63 -1.47 2.29 6.44
N ALA A 64 -1.66 1.69 5.25
CA ALA A 64 -2.94 1.12 4.86
C ALA A 64 -3.32 -0.14 5.64
N THR A 65 -2.34 -0.79 6.29
CA THR A 65 -2.53 -2.01 7.06
C THR A 65 -2.38 -1.79 8.56
N VAL A 66 -1.43 -0.93 8.99
CA VAL A 66 -1.17 -0.60 10.40
C VAL A 66 -2.27 0.29 10.97
N THR A 67 -2.65 1.37 10.25
CA THR A 67 -3.64 2.35 10.73
C THR A 67 -4.98 1.71 11.12
N PRO A 68 -5.63 0.89 10.28
CA PRO A 68 -6.90 0.25 10.67
C PRO A 68 -6.76 -0.69 11.87
N ASN A 69 -5.64 -1.40 12.03
CA ASN A 69 -5.40 -2.23 13.21
C ASN A 69 -5.30 -1.39 14.48
N VAL A 70 -4.54 -0.28 14.43
CA VAL A 70 -4.42 0.66 15.55
C VAL A 70 -5.77 1.28 15.91
N VAL A 71 -6.53 1.75 14.91
CA VAL A 71 -7.86 2.34 15.12
C VAL A 71 -8.82 1.35 15.77
N SER A 72 -8.86 0.10 15.28
CA SER A 72 -9.68 -0.96 15.85
C SER A 72 -9.30 -1.29 17.30
N LEU A 73 -8.00 -1.43 17.58
CA LEU A 73 -7.49 -1.71 18.93
C LEU A 73 -7.76 -0.58 19.93
N LEU A 74 -7.57 0.69 19.51
CA LEU A 74 -7.93 1.86 20.32
C LEU A 74 -9.45 1.91 20.57
N GLY A 75 -10.25 1.57 19.55
CA GLY A 75 -11.69 1.36 19.71
C GLY A 75 -11.99 0.31 20.78
N GLY A 76 -11.25 -0.79 20.82
CA GLY A 76 -11.37 -1.83 21.85
C GLY A 76 -11.19 -1.30 23.29
N VAL A 77 -10.33 -0.30 23.49
CA VAL A 77 -10.17 0.40 24.79
C VAL A 77 -11.44 1.17 25.15
N LEU A 78 -12.04 1.89 24.19
CA LEU A 78 -13.32 2.58 24.39
C LEU A 78 -14.45 1.61 24.74
N GLY A 79 -14.41 0.38 24.23
CA GLY A 79 -15.36 -0.69 24.56
C GLY A 79 -15.47 -1.02 26.05
N LYS A 80 -14.50 -0.59 26.87
CA LYS A 80 -14.54 -0.75 28.34
C LYS A 80 -15.46 0.27 29.04
N LEU A 81 -15.87 1.34 28.35
CA LEU A 81 -16.69 2.43 28.89
C LEU A 81 -18.20 2.15 28.87
N GLY A 82 -18.61 0.88 28.89
CA GLY A 82 -20.01 0.46 28.85
C GLY A 82 -20.60 0.36 27.43
N ALA A 83 -21.92 0.39 27.30
CA ALA A 83 -22.62 0.09 26.05
C ALA A 83 -22.30 1.07 24.92
N VAL A 84 -22.26 2.37 25.21
CA VAL A 84 -21.90 3.41 24.21
C VAL A 84 -20.46 3.22 23.73
N GLY A 85 -19.53 2.98 24.66
CA GLY A 85 -18.14 2.68 24.33
C GLY A 85 -17.99 1.45 23.43
N ARG A 86 -18.79 0.41 23.67
CA ARG A 86 -18.86 -0.79 22.81
C ARG A 86 -19.42 -0.50 21.42
N LEU A 87 -20.44 0.36 21.29
CA LEU A 87 -20.94 0.77 19.98
C LEU A 87 -19.87 1.54 19.19
N LEU A 88 -19.19 2.49 19.83
CA LEU A 88 -18.08 3.24 19.20
C LEU A 88 -16.94 2.31 18.78
N SER A 89 -16.56 1.38 19.66
CA SER A 89 -15.59 0.31 19.34
C SER A 89 -16.02 -0.50 18.12
N GLY A 90 -17.29 -0.89 18.07
CA GLY A 90 -17.91 -1.59 16.96
C GLY A 90 -17.77 -0.86 15.63
N VAL A 91 -18.17 0.41 15.60
CA VAL A 91 -18.08 1.27 14.41
C VAL A 91 -16.64 1.40 13.94
N LEU A 92 -15.70 1.74 14.84
CA LEU A 92 -14.28 1.89 14.48
C LEU A 92 -13.68 0.61 13.90
N SER A 93 -14.01 -0.55 14.48
CA SER A 93 -13.48 -1.84 14.03
C SER A 93 -14.07 -2.27 12.68
N LEU A 94 -15.37 -2.04 12.47
CA LEU A 94 -16.04 -2.30 11.18
C LEU A 94 -15.52 -1.35 10.09
N SER A 95 -15.34 -0.06 10.40
CA SER A 95 -14.71 0.90 9.48
C SER A 95 -13.26 0.50 9.15
N SER A 96 -12.53 -0.06 10.12
CA SER A 96 -11.17 -0.58 9.91
C SER A 96 -11.16 -1.81 9.00
N SER A 97 -12.12 -2.72 9.15
CA SER A 97 -12.28 -3.86 8.25
C SER A 97 -12.63 -3.40 6.82
N TYR A 98 -13.56 -2.47 6.68
CA TYR A 98 -13.91 -1.88 5.39
C TYR A 98 -12.72 -1.16 4.74
N HIS A 99 -11.93 -0.45 5.54
CA HIS A 99 -10.70 0.16 5.07
C HIS A 99 -9.74 -0.87 4.45
N LEU A 100 -9.49 -1.96 5.18
CA LEU A 100 -8.60 -3.03 4.72
C LEU A 100 -9.11 -3.67 3.43
N LEU A 101 -10.43 -3.94 3.33
CA LEU A 101 -11.04 -4.43 2.09
C LEU A 101 -10.80 -3.47 0.92
N LYS A 102 -11.01 -2.16 1.11
CA LYS A 102 -10.74 -1.17 0.06
C LYS A 102 -9.26 -1.09 -0.29
N SER A 103 -8.36 -1.33 0.68
CA SER A 103 -6.93 -1.39 0.43
C SER A 103 -6.53 -2.60 -0.42
N SER A 104 -7.09 -3.79 -0.15
CA SER A 104 -6.82 -5.01 -0.94
C SER A 104 -7.31 -4.88 -2.39
N ASP A 105 -8.36 -4.09 -2.63
CA ASP A 105 -8.87 -3.76 -3.97
C ASP A 105 -8.13 -2.57 -4.64
N CYS A 106 -7.00 -2.12 -4.09
CA CYS A 106 -6.26 -0.94 -4.57
C CYS A 106 -7.14 0.32 -4.77
N SER A 107 -8.20 0.46 -3.96
CA SER A 107 -9.17 1.55 -4.05
C SER A 107 -8.83 2.70 -3.09
N LYS A 108 -9.57 3.81 -3.20
CA LYS A 108 -9.45 4.94 -2.25
C LYS A 108 -9.69 4.46 -0.82
N GLN A 109 -8.69 4.65 0.03
CA GLN A 109 -8.66 4.20 1.41
C GLN A 109 -9.35 5.22 2.35
N PRO A 110 -10.36 4.82 3.15
CA PRO A 110 -11.09 5.73 4.02
C PRO A 110 -10.23 6.47 5.07
N PHE A 111 -9.13 5.86 5.52
CA PHE A 111 -8.26 6.44 6.56
C PHE A 111 -7.01 7.10 6.00
N ALA A 112 -6.93 7.28 4.68
CA ALA A 112 -5.80 7.95 4.03
C ALA A 112 -5.46 9.34 4.60
N PHE A 113 -6.46 10.02 5.18
CA PHE A 113 -6.28 11.33 5.83
C PHE A 113 -5.50 11.27 7.15
N LEU A 114 -5.29 10.09 7.73
CA LEU A 114 -4.52 9.89 8.97
C LEU A 114 -3.02 9.64 8.71
N TYR A 115 -2.61 9.51 7.45
CA TYR A 115 -1.24 9.10 7.14
C TYR A 115 -0.30 10.32 7.20
N PRO A 116 0.80 10.24 7.99
CA PRO A 116 1.59 11.42 8.35
C PRO A 116 2.55 11.90 7.25
N ASN A 117 3.12 10.98 6.46
CA ASN A 117 4.26 11.28 5.61
C ASN A 117 3.89 11.32 4.12
N GLN A 118 3.24 12.40 3.71
CA GLN A 118 3.05 12.66 2.29
C GLN A 118 4.35 13.17 1.65
N LYS A 119 4.77 12.53 0.58
CA LYS A 119 5.91 12.90 -0.27
C LYS A 119 5.40 13.38 -1.62
N GLN A 120 6.14 14.27 -2.26
CA GLN A 120 5.87 14.66 -3.65
C GLN A 120 6.66 13.74 -4.58
N THR A 121 6.02 13.31 -5.66
CA THR A 121 6.65 12.57 -6.76
C THR A 121 5.94 12.95 -8.07
N LYS A 122 6.31 12.31 -9.18
CA LYS A 122 5.80 12.63 -10.51
C LYS A 122 5.75 11.41 -11.42
N ASN A 123 4.78 11.40 -12.32
CA ASN A 123 4.81 10.51 -13.48
C ASN A 123 5.46 11.24 -14.65
N LEU A 124 6.20 10.50 -15.47
CA LEU A 124 6.72 10.98 -16.75
C LEU A 124 5.81 10.50 -17.87
N LEU A 125 5.37 11.42 -18.72
CA LEU A 125 4.50 11.13 -19.84
C LEU A 125 5.14 11.63 -21.14
N ALA A 126 5.59 10.67 -21.95
CA ALA A 126 6.03 10.92 -23.32
C ALA A 126 4.91 10.58 -24.30
N ARG A 127 4.72 11.42 -25.32
CA ARG A 127 3.68 11.23 -26.34
C ARG A 127 4.31 11.22 -27.73
N VAL A 128 3.95 10.23 -28.53
CA VAL A 128 4.20 10.25 -29.97
C VAL A 128 2.92 10.72 -30.66
N PRO A 129 2.93 11.83 -31.41
CA PRO A 129 1.75 12.28 -32.14
C PRO A 129 1.37 11.25 -33.21
N ALA A 130 0.07 11.14 -33.50
CA ALA A 130 -0.37 10.35 -34.65
C ALA A 130 0.15 10.98 -35.94
N ALA A 131 0.59 10.17 -36.90
CA ALA A 131 1.05 10.66 -38.20
C ALA A 131 -0.09 11.18 -39.11
N GLY A 132 -1.34 11.02 -38.69
CA GLY A 132 -2.54 11.42 -39.42
C GLY A 132 -3.78 11.34 -38.53
N GLU A 133 -4.92 10.90 -39.08
CA GLU A 133 -6.14 10.72 -38.30
C GLU A 133 -5.92 9.71 -37.16
N ARG A 134 -6.35 10.09 -35.96
CA ARG A 134 -6.14 9.29 -34.75
C ARG A 134 -7.24 8.24 -34.61
N LEU A 135 -7.00 7.05 -35.17
CA LEU A 135 -7.93 5.91 -35.08
C LEU A 135 -7.83 5.17 -33.74
N HIS A 136 -6.62 5.07 -33.18
CA HIS A 136 -6.36 4.34 -31.93
C HIS A 136 -5.40 5.09 -31.01
N ARG A 137 -5.34 4.67 -29.74
CA ARG A 137 -4.33 5.11 -28.77
C ARG A 137 -3.69 3.88 -28.14
N VAL A 138 -2.37 3.79 -28.24
CA VAL A 138 -1.57 2.82 -27.50
C VAL A 138 -0.94 3.52 -26.30
N VAL A 139 -1.01 2.91 -25.13
CA VAL A 139 -0.39 3.42 -23.91
C VAL A 139 0.51 2.33 -23.36
N LEU A 140 1.81 2.63 -23.24
CA LEU A 140 2.79 1.77 -22.58
C LEU A 140 3.05 2.37 -21.21
N VAL A 141 2.97 1.53 -20.17
CA VAL A 141 3.15 1.95 -18.78
C VAL A 141 4.23 1.10 -18.13
N GLY A 142 5.13 1.77 -17.42
CA GLY A 142 6.09 1.17 -16.50
C GLY A 142 6.15 2.01 -15.24
N HIS A 143 6.54 1.40 -14.13
CA HIS A 143 6.74 2.12 -12.87
C HIS A 143 8.24 2.19 -12.57
N THR A 144 8.67 3.35 -12.08
CA THR A 144 10.07 3.63 -11.77
C THR A 144 10.39 3.46 -10.30
N ASP A 145 9.41 3.31 -9.43
CA ASP A 145 9.61 3.06 -8.01
C ASP A 145 9.84 1.57 -7.71
N THR A 146 10.31 1.27 -6.50
CA THR A 146 10.38 -0.08 -5.97
C THR A 146 9.75 -0.13 -4.59
N ASN A 147 8.99 -1.18 -4.32
CA ASN A 147 8.47 -1.42 -2.99
C ASN A 147 9.59 -1.74 -1.99
N LYS A 148 9.37 -1.31 -0.75
CA LYS A 148 10.10 -1.81 0.41
C LYS A 148 9.99 -3.34 0.46
N HIS A 149 11.12 -4.03 0.66
CA HIS A 149 11.09 -5.45 0.94
C HIS A 149 10.50 -5.68 2.34
N ARG A 150 9.60 -6.66 2.44
CA ARG A 150 8.90 -7.01 3.68
C ARG A 150 9.04 -8.51 3.92
N GLN A 151 9.22 -8.91 5.16
CA GLN A 151 9.38 -10.33 5.53
C GLN A 151 8.14 -11.14 5.15
N THR A 152 6.94 -10.54 5.26
CA THR A 152 5.70 -11.16 4.81
C THR A 152 5.67 -11.45 3.30
N PHE A 153 6.51 -10.78 2.50
CA PHE A 153 6.67 -10.99 1.06
C PHE A 153 7.88 -11.87 0.68
N ALA A 154 8.65 -12.34 1.67
CA ALA A 154 9.74 -13.28 1.44
C ALA A 154 9.21 -14.57 0.76
N PRO A 155 9.99 -15.24 -0.11
CA PRO A 155 9.52 -16.40 -0.86
C PRO A 155 8.81 -17.49 -0.04
N GLY A 156 9.29 -17.76 1.18
CA GLY A 156 8.68 -18.75 2.09
C GLY A 156 7.34 -18.31 2.69
N MET A 157 7.07 -17.01 2.73
CA MET A 157 5.87 -16.41 3.32
C MET A 157 4.78 -16.11 2.28
N LYS A 158 5.14 -15.98 0.99
CA LYS A 158 4.20 -15.62 -0.09
C LYS A 158 2.93 -16.46 -0.13
N ARG A 159 3.03 -17.77 0.11
CA ARG A 159 1.87 -18.69 0.11
C ARG A 159 0.84 -18.36 1.18
N PHE A 160 1.24 -17.67 2.25
CA PHE A 160 0.38 -17.29 3.35
C PHE A 160 -0.22 -15.90 3.18
N ILE A 161 0.19 -15.10 2.19
CA ILE A 161 -0.34 -13.75 1.97
C ILE A 161 -1.88 -13.74 1.87
N PRO A 162 -2.55 -14.61 1.08
CA PRO A 162 -4.01 -14.60 1.03
C PRO A 162 -4.66 -14.87 2.39
N LEU A 163 -4.08 -15.78 3.17
CA LEU A 163 -4.57 -16.09 4.51
C LEU A 163 -4.35 -14.90 5.46
N LEU A 164 -3.15 -14.34 5.47
CA LEU A 164 -2.79 -13.21 6.34
C LEU A 164 -3.66 -11.99 6.03
N ASP A 165 -3.86 -11.66 4.74
CA ASP A 165 -4.71 -10.55 4.32
C ASP A 165 -6.19 -10.79 4.72
N THR A 166 -6.69 -12.00 4.47
CA THR A 166 -8.04 -12.39 4.90
C THR A 166 -8.22 -12.27 6.41
N LEU A 167 -7.28 -12.77 7.20
CA LEU A 167 -7.33 -12.67 8.66
C LEU A 167 -7.23 -11.23 9.14
N ASN A 168 -6.42 -10.40 8.46
CA ASN A 168 -6.29 -8.98 8.76
C ASN A 168 -7.62 -8.24 8.58
N ILE A 169 -8.44 -8.62 7.60
CA ILE A 169 -9.79 -8.08 7.39
C ILE A 169 -10.78 -8.67 8.40
N LEU A 170 -10.72 -9.98 8.65
CA LEU A 170 -11.69 -10.71 9.48
C LEU A 170 -11.57 -10.39 10.96
N PHE A 171 -10.36 -10.15 11.50
CA PHE A 171 -10.22 -9.87 12.92
C PHE A 171 -10.90 -8.55 13.34
N PRO A 172 -10.68 -7.39 12.68
CA PRO A 172 -11.43 -6.18 12.98
C PRO A 172 -12.93 -6.33 12.73
N PHE A 173 -13.34 -7.08 11.70
CA PHE A 173 -14.76 -7.37 11.46
C PHE A 173 -15.40 -8.12 12.63
N ALA A 174 -14.81 -9.25 13.02
CA ALA A 174 -15.27 -10.07 14.13
C ALA A 174 -15.25 -9.30 15.45
N HIS A 175 -14.21 -8.48 15.66
CA HIS A 175 -14.14 -7.59 16.82
C HIS A 175 -15.30 -6.61 16.83
N GLY A 176 -15.56 -5.94 15.71
CA GLY A 176 -16.64 -4.97 15.57
C GLY A 176 -18.01 -5.57 15.83
N VAL A 177 -18.31 -6.72 15.22
CA VAL A 177 -19.56 -7.47 15.45
C VAL A 177 -19.71 -7.85 16.93
N ALA A 178 -18.65 -8.36 17.55
CA ALA A 178 -18.68 -8.77 18.95
C ALA A 178 -18.82 -7.59 19.94
N GLN A 179 -18.33 -6.41 19.57
CA GLN A 179 -18.51 -5.18 20.34
C GLN A 179 -19.96 -4.69 20.25
N VAL A 180 -20.53 -4.61 19.04
CA VAL A 180 -21.94 -4.25 18.83
C VAL A 180 -22.88 -5.22 19.55
N ALA A 181 -22.69 -6.54 19.36
CA ALA A 181 -23.49 -7.55 20.06
C ALA A 181 -23.36 -7.44 21.58
N GLY A 182 -22.15 -7.12 22.08
CA GLY A 182 -21.91 -6.87 23.49
C GLY A 182 -22.60 -5.62 24.03
N ALA A 183 -22.79 -4.58 23.21
CA ALA A 183 -23.59 -3.41 23.55
C ALA A 183 -25.09 -3.73 23.63
N LEU A 184 -25.55 -4.65 22.77
CA LEU A 184 -26.94 -5.13 22.71
C LEU A 184 -27.27 -6.22 23.75
N GLY A 185 -26.40 -6.45 24.73
CA GLY A 185 -26.66 -7.38 25.85
C GLY A 185 -26.10 -8.79 25.68
N ALA A 186 -25.45 -9.13 24.56
CA ALA A 186 -24.80 -10.44 24.38
C ALA A 186 -23.40 -10.53 25.03
N GLY A 187 -23.12 -9.67 26.02
CA GLY A 187 -21.80 -9.36 26.55
C GLY A 187 -20.90 -10.56 26.83
N GLU A 188 -21.37 -11.51 27.64
CA GLU A 188 -20.63 -12.72 28.03
C GLU A 188 -20.51 -13.73 26.88
N LYS A 189 -21.57 -13.91 26.09
CA LYS A 189 -21.61 -14.89 24.99
C LYS A 189 -20.59 -14.60 23.89
N VAL A 190 -20.25 -13.33 23.69
CA VAL A 190 -19.30 -12.88 22.66
C VAL A 190 -17.96 -12.40 23.24
N ALA A 191 -17.74 -12.56 24.55
CA ALA A 191 -16.52 -12.10 25.21
C ALA A 191 -15.26 -12.79 24.69
N TRP A 192 -15.35 -14.10 24.41
CA TRP A 192 -14.26 -14.88 23.82
C TRP A 192 -13.89 -14.35 22.43
N LEU A 193 -14.89 -14.03 21.61
CA LEU A 193 -14.67 -13.53 20.25
C LEU A 193 -13.99 -12.16 20.26
N ARG A 194 -14.39 -11.25 21.17
CA ARG A 194 -13.70 -9.96 21.37
C ARG A 194 -12.22 -10.16 21.73
N LYS A 195 -11.92 -11.07 22.65
CA LYS A 195 -10.53 -11.35 23.09
C LYS A 195 -9.71 -12.00 21.97
N ALA A 196 -10.25 -13.01 21.30
CA ALA A 196 -9.57 -13.72 20.22
C ALA A 196 -9.28 -12.81 19.02
N SER A 197 -10.25 -12.01 18.59
CA SER A 197 -10.06 -11.03 17.52
C SER A 197 -9.07 -9.93 17.90
N ALA A 198 -9.11 -9.41 19.13
CA ALA A 198 -8.14 -8.43 19.61
C ALA A 198 -6.71 -9.00 19.64
N LEU A 199 -6.54 -10.24 20.09
CA LEU A 199 -5.25 -10.93 20.04
C LEU A 199 -4.77 -11.11 18.59
N GLY A 200 -5.66 -11.51 17.68
CA GLY A 200 -5.36 -11.61 16.25
C GLY A 200 -4.88 -10.29 15.65
N MET A 201 -5.55 -9.17 15.97
CA MET A 201 -5.11 -7.83 15.55
C MET A 201 -3.78 -7.43 16.16
N LEU A 202 -3.50 -7.76 17.43
CA LEU A 202 -2.20 -7.49 18.05
C LEU A 202 -1.06 -8.28 17.37
N VAL A 203 -1.30 -9.54 17.04
CA VAL A 203 -0.34 -10.36 16.29
C VAL A 203 -0.13 -9.79 14.89
N SER A 204 -1.22 -9.44 14.18
CA SER A 204 -1.15 -8.79 12.86
C SER A 204 -0.35 -7.48 12.93
N LEU A 205 -0.65 -6.62 13.89
CA LEU A 205 0.06 -5.36 14.11
C LEU A 205 1.55 -5.61 14.38
N GLY A 206 1.91 -6.60 15.18
CA GLY A 206 3.31 -6.97 15.42
C GLY A 206 4.04 -7.37 14.13
N LEU A 207 3.41 -8.19 13.30
CA LEU A 207 3.97 -8.60 12.00
C LEU A 207 4.12 -7.38 11.06
N LEU A 208 3.09 -6.55 10.96
CA LEU A 208 3.10 -5.35 10.11
C LEU A 208 4.13 -4.33 10.56
N LEU A 209 4.30 -4.13 11.87
CA LEU A 209 5.35 -3.27 12.40
C LEU A 209 6.73 -3.86 12.12
N SER A 210 6.91 -5.18 12.22
CA SER A 210 8.19 -5.81 11.88
C SER A 210 8.59 -5.59 10.42
N ASP A 211 7.62 -5.64 9.49
CA ASP A 211 7.80 -5.33 8.08
C ASP A 211 8.22 -3.87 7.84
N GLU A 212 7.79 -2.95 8.71
CA GLU A 212 8.09 -1.52 8.57
C GLU A 212 9.35 -1.08 9.33
N LEU A 213 9.83 -1.87 10.30
CA LEU A 213 11.04 -1.55 11.08
C LEU A 213 12.35 -1.95 10.40
N GLU A 214 12.32 -2.89 9.46
CA GLU A 214 13.50 -3.22 8.65
C GLU A 214 13.81 -2.07 7.67
N GLY A 215 15.10 -1.84 7.37
CA GLY A 215 15.53 -0.77 6.46
C GLY A 215 15.07 -0.98 5.01
N TYR A 216 15.34 0.02 4.15
CA TYR A 216 15.21 -0.10 2.69
C TYR A 216 16.44 -0.74 2.06
#